data_AF-A0A3M1RL50-F1
#
_entry.id   AF-A0A3M1RL50-F1
#
_cell.length_a   1.000
_cell.length_b   1.000
_cell.length_c   1.000
_cell.angle_alpha   90.00
_cell.angle_beta   90.00
_cell.angle_gamma   90.00
#
_symmetry.space_group_name_H-M   'P 1'
#
loop_
_entity.id
_entity.type
_entity.pdbx_description
1 polymer ?
#
loop_
_entity_poly.entity_id
_entity_poly.type
_entity_poly.pdbx_seq_one_letter_code
_entity_poly.pdbx_strand_id
1 'polypeptide(L)'
;MKKEVYLEIYNECNHNARKLIEAAQTLCSKRYFAQAYALAFTALEEISKGQFAADVFTGLKTEDSFRAFYRQHREKINNIGWAYCDASSYPYKYKWIGPDAEDTQEMNPATPSWDKRKLALYVDVDFSANTITTPREAVTEKDAYDIIHVADTALHRIWEITGEFGGMQIGTKGFMK
;
A
#
# COMPACT_ATOMS: atom_id res chain seq x y z
N MET A 1 2.91 26.11 -3.94
CA MET A 1 3.05 25.72 -2.51
C MET A 1 4.52 25.80 -2.14
N LYS A 2 4.90 26.06 -0.87
CA LYS A 2 6.32 26.00 -0.48
C LYS A 2 6.83 24.55 -0.61
N LYS A 3 8.08 24.38 -1.04
CA LYS A 3 8.66 23.06 -1.32
C LYS A 3 8.62 22.16 -0.07
N GLU A 4 8.86 22.72 1.11
CA GLU A 4 8.87 22.04 2.41
C GLU A 4 7.54 21.37 2.75
N VAL A 5 6.41 21.90 2.25
CA VAL A 5 5.09 21.30 2.48
C VAL A 5 5.00 19.90 1.85
N TYR A 6 5.69 19.65 0.74
CA TYR A 6 5.70 18.34 0.11
C TYR A 6 6.51 17.30 0.91
N LEU A 7 7.55 17.75 1.61
CA LEU A 7 8.27 16.89 2.55
C LEU A 7 7.41 16.54 3.76
N GLU A 8 6.64 17.50 4.28
CA GLU A 8 5.66 17.26 5.34
C GLU A 8 4.57 16.28 4.89
N ILE A 9 4.01 16.46 3.69
CA ILE A 9 3.05 15.50 3.10
C ILE A 9 3.68 14.10 3.03
N TYR A 10 4.91 13.97 2.53
CA TYR A 10 5.60 12.67 2.48
C TYR A 10 5.68 11.99 3.86
N ASN A 11 6.10 12.73 4.89
CA ASN A 11 6.23 12.20 6.25
C ASN A 11 4.87 11.79 6.84
N GLU A 12 3.86 12.66 6.73
CA GLU A 12 2.52 12.39 7.24
C GLU A 12 1.86 11.21 6.52
N CYS A 13 2.09 11.06 5.21
CA CYS A 13 1.60 9.91 4.45
C CYS A 13 2.18 8.59 4.95
N ASN A 14 3.51 8.52 5.16
CA ASN A 14 4.16 7.31 5.63
C ASN A 14 3.74 6.96 7.08
N HIS A 15 3.60 7.98 7.94
CA HIS A 15 3.10 7.80 9.30
C HIS A 15 1.66 7.29 9.32
N ASN A 16 0.79 7.88 8.50
CA ASN A 16 -0.59 7.46 8.37
C ASN A 16 -0.69 6.05 7.78
N ALA A 17 0.10 5.72 6.76
CA ALA A 17 0.16 4.37 6.19
C ALA A 17 0.53 3.31 7.24
N ARG A 18 1.54 3.60 8.08
CA ARG A 18 1.93 2.70 9.18
C ARG A 18 0.78 2.47 10.16
N LYS A 19 0.09 3.53 10.59
CA LYS A 19 -1.08 3.41 11.48
C LYS A 19 -2.22 2.62 10.84
N LEU A 20 -2.46 2.79 9.54
CA LEU A 20 -3.47 2.04 8.79
C LEU A 20 -3.11 0.54 8.72
N ILE A 21 -1.83 0.20 8.54
CA ILE A 21 -1.35 -1.19 8.57
C ILE A 21 -1.53 -1.80 9.96
N GLU A 22 -1.14 -1.12 11.03
CA GLU A 22 -1.33 -1.58 12.42
C GLU A 22 -2.82 -1.81 12.74
N ALA A 23 -3.69 -0.90 12.29
CA ALA A 23 -5.14 -1.05 12.41
C ALA A 23 -5.67 -2.25 11.60
N ALA A 24 -5.19 -2.43 10.37
CA ALA A 24 -5.55 -3.58 9.53
C ALA A 24 -5.16 -4.92 10.17
N GLN A 25 -3.95 -5.01 10.74
CA GLN A 25 -3.48 -6.17 11.48
C GLN A 25 -4.38 -6.47 12.69
N THR A 26 -4.77 -5.43 13.44
CA THR A 26 -5.71 -5.57 14.56
C THR A 26 -7.07 -6.11 14.08
N LEU A 27 -7.59 -5.62 12.96
CA LEU A 27 -8.84 -6.11 12.38
C LEU A 27 -8.74 -7.57 11.92
N CYS A 28 -7.62 -7.98 11.31
CA CYS A 28 -7.35 -9.38 10.97
C CYS A 28 -7.38 -10.27 12.22
N SER A 29 -6.78 -9.83 13.34
CA SER A 29 -6.80 -10.60 14.61
C SER A 29 -8.22 -10.84 15.16
N LYS A 30 -9.17 -9.98 14.75
CA LYS A 30 -10.59 -10.06 15.11
C LYS A 30 -11.45 -10.62 13.98
N ARG A 31 -10.84 -11.13 12.90
CA ARG A 31 -11.48 -11.74 11.72
C ARG A 31 -12.33 -10.76 10.91
N TYR A 32 -12.08 -9.45 11.01
CA TYR A 32 -12.68 -8.40 10.18
C TYR A 32 -11.87 -8.20 8.88
N PHE A 33 -11.79 -9.24 8.05
CA PHE A 33 -10.87 -9.29 6.91
C PHE A 33 -11.19 -8.27 5.82
N ALA A 34 -12.46 -8.02 5.53
CA ALA A 34 -12.86 -7.01 4.54
C ALA A 34 -12.40 -5.59 4.95
N GLN A 35 -12.63 -5.22 6.21
CA GLN A 35 -12.20 -3.92 6.73
C GLN A 35 -10.68 -3.84 6.83
N ALA A 36 -10.01 -4.93 7.24
CA ALA A 36 -8.55 -5.00 7.24
C ALA A 36 -7.98 -4.77 5.83
N TYR A 37 -8.54 -5.44 4.82
CA TYR A 37 -8.16 -5.26 3.42
C TYR A 37 -8.32 -3.81 2.98
N ALA A 38 -9.46 -3.19 3.28
CA ALA A 38 -9.73 -1.81 2.89
C ALA A 38 -8.75 -0.81 3.53
N LEU A 39 -8.37 -1.00 4.80
CA LEU A 39 -7.40 -0.15 5.48
C LEU A 39 -5.99 -0.33 4.93
N ALA A 40 -5.54 -1.57 4.72
CA ALA A 40 -4.22 -1.86 4.15
C ALA A 40 -4.11 -1.37 2.69
N PHE A 41 -5.18 -1.49 1.91
CA PHE A 41 -5.24 -0.89 0.57
C PHE A 41 -5.14 0.64 0.65
N THR A 42 -5.82 1.27 1.60
CA THR A 42 -5.72 2.72 1.80
C THR A 42 -4.31 3.13 2.22
N ALA A 43 -3.58 2.29 2.98
CA ALA A 43 -2.18 2.52 3.28
C ALA A 43 -1.32 2.58 2.00
N LEU A 44 -1.56 1.71 1.01
CA LEU A 44 -0.88 1.78 -0.29
C LEU A 44 -1.15 3.10 -1.03
N GLU A 45 -2.38 3.62 -0.96
CA GLU A 45 -2.72 4.92 -1.54
C GLU A 45 -1.96 6.07 -0.85
N GLU A 46 -1.85 6.03 0.48
CA GLU A 46 -1.08 7.00 1.25
C GLU A 46 0.41 6.93 0.92
N ILE A 47 1.00 5.73 0.85
CA ILE A 47 2.41 5.55 0.47
C ILE A 47 2.66 6.11 -0.93
N SER A 48 1.79 5.79 -1.90
CA SER A 48 1.90 6.29 -3.26
C SER A 48 1.81 7.82 -3.35
N LYS A 49 0.88 8.41 -2.58
CA LYS A 49 0.75 9.86 -2.41
C LYS A 49 2.01 10.48 -1.80
N GLY A 50 2.58 9.84 -0.78
CA GLY A 50 3.82 10.26 -0.16
C GLY A 50 4.99 10.25 -1.14
N GLN A 51 5.19 9.16 -1.87
CA GLN A 51 6.24 9.04 -2.88
C GLN A 51 6.14 10.12 -3.96
N PHE A 52 4.94 10.38 -4.47
CA PHE A 52 4.74 11.46 -5.45
C PHE A 52 5.03 12.85 -4.85
N ALA A 53 4.65 13.08 -3.60
CA ALA A 53 4.98 14.33 -2.91
C ALA A 53 6.51 14.50 -2.76
N ALA A 54 7.23 13.43 -2.40
CA ALA A 54 8.69 13.43 -2.37
C ALA A 54 9.30 13.72 -3.75
N ASP A 55 8.70 13.24 -4.83
CA ASP A 55 9.13 13.56 -6.20
C ASP A 55 8.94 15.04 -6.55
N VAL A 56 7.87 15.68 -6.07
CA VAL A 56 7.72 17.14 -6.20
C VAL A 56 8.78 17.87 -5.37
N PHE A 57 9.00 17.43 -4.13
CA PHE A 57 10.03 18.00 -3.27
C PHE A 57 11.42 17.93 -3.93
N THR A 58 11.78 16.79 -4.51
CA THR A 58 13.08 16.60 -5.17
C THR A 58 13.19 17.23 -6.56
N GLY A 59 12.10 17.81 -7.08
CA GLY A 59 12.03 18.44 -8.40
C GLY A 59 11.90 17.45 -9.57
N LEU A 60 11.58 16.19 -9.30
CA LEU A 60 11.35 15.18 -10.34
C LEU A 60 9.94 15.30 -10.96
N LYS A 61 8.97 15.80 -10.19
CA LYS A 61 7.59 16.07 -10.64
C LYS A 61 7.19 17.51 -10.34
N THR A 62 6.15 18.01 -11.02
CA THR A 62 5.61 19.35 -10.77
C THR A 62 4.45 19.32 -9.77
N GLU A 63 4.18 20.47 -9.14
CA GLU A 63 3.00 20.65 -8.29
C GLU A 63 1.69 20.37 -9.04
N ASP A 64 1.58 20.79 -10.30
CA ASP A 64 0.39 20.55 -11.11
C ASP A 64 0.15 19.06 -11.36
N SER A 65 1.22 18.30 -11.64
CA SER A 65 1.12 16.84 -11.75
C SER A 65 0.67 16.20 -10.44
N PHE A 66 1.15 16.67 -9.30
CA PHE A 66 0.69 16.17 -8.00
C PHE A 66 -0.78 16.50 -7.74
N ARG A 67 -1.26 17.70 -8.10
CA ARG A 67 -2.68 18.08 -7.94
C ARG A 67 -3.61 17.22 -8.78
N ALA A 68 -3.19 16.88 -10.01
CA ALA A 68 -3.93 15.94 -10.86
C ALA A 68 -3.95 14.53 -10.24
N PHE A 69 -2.78 14.01 -9.86
CA PHE A 69 -2.60 12.69 -9.27
C PHE A 69 -3.34 12.50 -7.93
N TYR A 70 -3.35 13.53 -7.07
CA TYR A 70 -3.95 13.48 -5.73
C TYR A 70 -5.41 13.03 -5.74
N ARG A 71 -6.16 13.30 -6.82
CA ARG A 71 -7.59 12.97 -6.94
C ARG A 71 -7.85 11.61 -7.59
N GLN A 72 -6.82 10.97 -8.14
CA GLN A 72 -6.95 9.78 -8.97
C GLN A 72 -6.55 8.51 -8.19
N HIS A 73 -7.53 7.91 -7.51
CA HIS A 73 -7.30 6.71 -6.69
C HIS A 73 -6.70 5.53 -7.48
N ARG A 74 -7.18 5.28 -8.70
CA ARG A 74 -6.65 4.22 -9.57
C ARG A 74 -5.19 4.48 -9.94
N GLU A 75 -4.82 5.73 -10.23
CA GLU A 75 -3.44 6.09 -10.57
C GLU A 75 -2.50 5.90 -9.38
N LYS A 76 -2.94 6.20 -8.15
CA LYS A 76 -2.14 5.94 -6.93
C LYS A 76 -1.75 4.48 -6.82
N ILE A 77 -2.68 3.57 -7.11
CA ILE A 77 -2.43 2.14 -7.03
C ILE A 77 -1.51 1.67 -8.15
N ASN A 78 -1.68 2.18 -9.37
CA ASN A 78 -0.77 1.86 -10.47
C ASN A 78 0.65 2.33 -10.17
N ASN A 79 0.82 3.52 -9.56
CA ASN A 79 2.13 4.08 -9.23
C ASN A 79 2.87 3.30 -8.12
N ILE A 80 2.16 2.52 -7.31
CA ILE A 80 2.75 1.64 -6.28
C ILE A 80 2.82 0.17 -6.73
N GLY A 81 2.63 -0.12 -8.02
CA GLY A 81 2.69 -1.47 -8.56
C GLY A 81 4.02 -2.20 -8.29
N TRP A 82 5.11 -1.44 -8.12
CA TRP A 82 6.40 -1.99 -7.71
C TRP A 82 6.35 -2.67 -6.33
N ALA A 83 5.52 -2.20 -5.39
CA ALA A 83 5.43 -2.79 -4.06
C ALA A 83 4.84 -4.21 -4.12
N TYR A 84 3.88 -4.42 -5.03
CA TYR A 84 3.36 -5.76 -5.32
C TYR A 84 4.46 -6.65 -5.91
N CYS A 85 5.23 -6.16 -6.90
CA CYS A 85 6.33 -6.92 -7.49
C CYS A 85 7.39 -7.31 -6.45
N ASP A 86 7.78 -6.37 -5.58
CA ASP A 86 8.74 -6.61 -4.50
C ASP A 86 8.17 -7.64 -3.51
N ALA A 87 6.93 -7.47 -3.05
CA ALA A 87 6.26 -8.39 -2.13
C ALA A 87 6.04 -9.81 -2.71
N SER A 88 6.06 -9.96 -4.03
CA SER A 88 5.96 -11.24 -4.74
C SER A 88 7.32 -11.83 -5.14
N SER A 89 8.44 -11.15 -4.87
CA SER A 89 9.77 -11.58 -5.27
C SER A 89 10.71 -11.77 -4.09
N TYR A 90 11.82 -12.48 -4.30
CA TYR A 90 12.82 -12.69 -3.26
C TYR A 90 13.54 -11.37 -2.91
N PRO A 91 13.82 -11.07 -1.63
CA PRO A 91 13.53 -11.89 -0.44
C PRO A 91 12.12 -11.69 0.15
N TYR A 92 11.41 -10.63 -0.23
CA TYR A 92 10.19 -10.18 0.46
C TYR A 92 8.97 -11.07 0.27
N LYS A 93 8.98 -12.02 -0.67
CA LYS A 93 7.94 -13.04 -0.78
C LYS A 93 7.89 -14.00 0.41
N TYR A 94 8.90 -14.02 1.28
CA TYR A 94 8.90 -14.85 2.48
C TYR A 94 8.63 -14.00 3.72
N LYS A 95 7.56 -14.35 4.44
CA LYS A 95 7.22 -13.72 5.72
C LYS A 95 7.67 -14.61 6.87
N TRP A 96 8.41 -14.06 7.83
CA TRP A 96 8.78 -14.75 9.05
C TRP A 96 7.53 -14.95 9.94
N ILE A 97 7.22 -16.19 10.33
CA ILE A 97 6.03 -16.56 11.11
C ILE A 97 6.32 -17.26 12.46
N GLY A 98 7.55 -17.71 12.72
CA GLY A 98 7.90 -18.43 13.95
C GLY A 98 9.18 -17.90 14.62
N PRO A 99 9.76 -18.61 15.59
CA PRO A 99 11.03 -18.23 16.20
C PRO A 99 12.26 -18.59 15.35
N ASP A 100 12.15 -19.58 14.46
CA ASP A 100 13.28 -20.13 13.73
C ASP A 100 13.46 -19.47 12.36
N ALA A 101 14.70 -19.43 11.86
CA ALA A 101 15.02 -18.80 10.57
C ALA A 101 14.33 -19.51 9.37
N GLU A 102 13.95 -20.77 9.55
CA GLU A 102 13.23 -21.57 8.57
C GLU A 102 11.71 -21.39 8.65
N ASP A 103 11.19 -20.75 9.72
CA ASP A 103 9.77 -20.49 9.92
C ASP A 103 9.30 -19.35 9.04
N THR A 104 9.30 -19.60 7.74
CA THR A 104 8.89 -18.66 6.71
C THR A 104 7.65 -19.17 5.98
N GLN A 105 6.73 -18.25 5.73
CA GLN A 105 5.58 -18.47 4.88
C GLN A 105 5.81 -17.77 3.55
N GLU A 106 5.71 -18.51 2.44
CA GLU A 106 5.69 -17.89 1.11
C GLU A 106 4.35 -17.17 0.91
N MET A 107 4.46 -15.87 0.66
CA MET A 107 3.38 -14.95 0.33
C MET A 107 3.28 -14.86 -1.18
N ASN A 108 2.08 -15.03 -1.70
CA ASN A 108 1.78 -14.82 -3.11
C ASN A 108 0.56 -13.88 -3.21
N PRO A 109 0.77 -12.57 -3.00
CA PRO A 109 -0.31 -11.60 -3.05
C PRO A 109 -0.89 -11.52 -4.46
N ALA A 110 -2.20 -11.24 -4.55
CA ALA A 110 -2.78 -10.80 -5.81
C ALA A 110 -2.44 -9.33 -6.07
N THR A 111 -2.41 -8.90 -7.34
CA THR A 111 -2.27 -7.49 -7.68
C THR A 111 -3.37 -6.67 -7.00
N PRO A 112 -3.04 -5.56 -6.30
CA PRO A 112 -4.03 -4.70 -5.67
C PRO A 112 -5.09 -4.22 -6.67
N SER A 113 -6.36 -4.46 -6.36
CA SER A 113 -7.49 -4.08 -7.24
C SER A 113 -8.38 -3.03 -6.59
N TRP A 114 -8.55 -1.91 -7.29
CA TRP A 114 -9.49 -0.86 -6.88
C TRP A 114 -10.92 -1.39 -6.72
N ASP A 115 -11.34 -2.30 -7.59
CA ASP A 115 -12.69 -2.85 -7.54
C ASP A 115 -12.86 -3.73 -6.30
N LYS A 116 -11.85 -4.54 -5.95
CA LYS A 116 -11.88 -5.33 -4.71
C LYS A 116 -11.89 -4.45 -3.46
N ARG A 117 -11.19 -3.30 -3.47
CA ARG A 117 -11.25 -2.31 -2.37
C ARG A 117 -12.64 -1.69 -2.22
N LYS A 118 -13.38 -1.44 -3.31
CA LYS A 118 -14.77 -0.97 -3.20
C LYS A 118 -15.66 -2.05 -2.57
N LEU A 119 -15.56 -3.29 -3.03
CA LEU A 119 -16.32 -4.41 -2.50
C LEU A 119 -16.00 -4.69 -1.03
N ALA A 120 -14.77 -4.41 -0.59
CA ALA A 120 -14.37 -4.53 0.82
C ALA A 120 -15.08 -3.52 1.75
N LEU A 121 -15.63 -2.44 1.21
CA LEU A 121 -16.27 -1.36 1.97
C LEU A 121 -17.79 -1.33 1.82
N TYR A 122 -18.30 -1.68 0.65
CA TYR A 122 -19.70 -1.50 0.29
C TYR A 122 -20.34 -2.82 -0.11
N VAL A 123 -21.63 -2.95 0.20
CA VAL A 123 -22.48 -4.00 -0.38
C VAL A 123 -22.73 -3.61 -1.84
N ASP A 124 -22.40 -4.52 -2.74
CA ASP A 124 -22.58 -4.33 -4.18
C ASP A 124 -23.85 -5.05 -4.66
N VAL A 125 -24.53 -4.47 -5.64
CA VAL A 125 -25.79 -5.00 -6.16
C VAL A 125 -25.72 -5.02 -7.68
N ASP A 126 -25.79 -6.22 -8.26
CA ASP A 126 -25.93 -6.40 -9.70
C ASP A 126 -27.42 -6.55 -10.03
N PHE A 127 -28.01 -5.48 -10.56
CA PHE A 127 -29.42 -5.47 -10.98
C PHE A 127 -29.71 -6.35 -12.20
N SER A 128 -28.70 -6.64 -13.03
CA SER A 128 -28.86 -7.48 -14.21
C SER A 128 -28.88 -8.97 -13.85
N ALA A 129 -28.04 -9.37 -12.90
CA ALA A 129 -27.99 -10.73 -12.36
C ALA A 129 -28.94 -10.93 -11.15
N ASN A 130 -29.51 -9.86 -10.60
CA ASN A 130 -30.28 -9.84 -9.36
C ASN A 130 -29.53 -10.48 -8.19
N THR A 131 -28.24 -10.12 -8.05
CA THR A 131 -27.36 -10.64 -7.00
C THR A 131 -26.83 -9.53 -6.09
N ILE A 132 -26.51 -9.90 -4.86
CA ILE A 132 -25.90 -9.03 -3.86
C ILE A 132 -24.56 -9.64 -3.47
N THR A 133 -23.50 -8.83 -3.46
CA THR A 133 -22.19 -9.23 -2.94
C THR A 133 -21.86 -8.41 -1.71
N THR A 134 -21.68 -9.08 -0.57
CA THR A 134 -21.29 -8.43 0.67
C THR A 134 -19.76 -8.35 0.80
N PRO A 135 -19.23 -7.41 1.60
CA PRO A 135 -17.79 -7.33 1.85
C PRO A 135 -17.16 -8.63 2.37
N ARG A 136 -17.91 -9.38 3.18
CA ARG A 136 -17.46 -10.66 3.74
C ARG A 136 -17.28 -11.75 2.68
N GLU A 137 -18.07 -11.70 1.61
CA GLU A 137 -17.97 -12.64 0.48
C GLU A 137 -16.88 -12.23 -0.50
N ALA A 138 -16.65 -10.92 -0.66
CA ALA A 138 -15.68 -10.38 -1.60
C ALA A 138 -14.21 -10.51 -1.14
N VAL A 139 -13.96 -10.58 0.18
CA VAL A 139 -12.62 -10.57 0.75
C VAL A 139 -12.41 -11.76 1.67
N THR A 140 -11.41 -12.57 1.33
CA THR A 140 -10.96 -13.70 2.15
C THR A 140 -9.93 -13.28 3.20
N GLU A 141 -9.66 -14.17 4.16
CA GLU A 141 -8.55 -14.00 5.12
C GLU A 141 -7.20 -13.82 4.41
N LYS A 142 -6.94 -14.66 3.39
CA LYS A 142 -5.72 -14.58 2.58
C LYS A 142 -5.58 -13.20 1.92
N ASP A 143 -6.66 -12.70 1.32
CA ASP A 143 -6.63 -11.37 0.68
C ASP A 143 -6.21 -10.27 1.64
N ALA A 144 -6.72 -10.29 2.87
CA ALA A 144 -6.40 -9.30 3.88
C ALA A 144 -4.92 -9.37 4.31
N TYR A 145 -4.40 -10.57 4.57
CA TYR A 145 -2.99 -10.73 4.91
C TYR A 145 -2.05 -10.39 3.75
N ASP A 146 -2.42 -10.75 2.53
CA ASP A 146 -1.65 -10.45 1.33
C ASP A 146 -1.52 -8.94 1.11
N ILE A 147 -2.61 -8.18 1.19
CA ILE A 147 -2.55 -6.74 0.97
C ILE A 147 -1.81 -6.01 2.10
N ILE A 148 -1.92 -6.51 3.34
CA ILE A 148 -1.10 -6.03 4.48
C ILE A 148 0.37 -6.26 4.18
N HIS A 149 0.73 -7.46 3.71
CA HIS A 149 2.10 -7.81 3.35
C HIS A 149 2.67 -6.90 2.25
N VAL A 150 1.88 -6.61 1.21
CA VAL A 150 2.28 -5.65 0.16
C VAL A 150 2.54 -4.26 0.73
N ALA A 151 1.65 -3.76 1.61
CA ALA A 151 1.80 -2.44 2.21
C ALA A 151 3.00 -2.35 3.17
N ASP A 152 3.23 -3.40 3.96
CA ASP A 152 4.37 -3.49 4.88
C ASP A 152 5.69 -3.56 4.09
N THR A 153 5.73 -4.38 3.05
CA THR A 153 6.86 -4.46 2.12
C THR A 153 7.15 -3.08 1.51
N ALA A 154 6.12 -2.35 1.05
CA ALA A 154 6.31 -1.01 0.49
C ALA A 154 7.04 -0.06 1.46
N LEU A 155 6.59 -0.01 2.73
CA LEU A 155 7.25 0.83 3.74
C LEU A 155 8.67 0.36 4.05
N HIS A 156 8.89 -0.95 4.13
CA HIS A 156 10.22 -1.52 4.37
C HIS A 156 11.19 -1.15 3.25
N ARG A 157 10.79 -1.32 1.99
CA ARG A 157 11.59 -0.94 0.81
C ARG A 157 11.91 0.55 0.79
N ILE A 158 10.93 1.39 1.12
CA ILE A 158 11.15 2.84 1.24
C ILE A 158 12.17 3.12 2.35
N TRP A 159 12.09 2.46 3.50
CA TRP A 159 13.06 2.67 4.59
C TRP A 159 14.48 2.22 4.20
N GLU A 160 14.64 1.04 3.60
CA GLU A 160 15.94 0.54 3.12
C GLU A 160 16.57 1.52 2.13
N ILE A 161 15.77 2.06 1.21
CA ILE A 161 16.25 2.92 0.14
C ILE A 161 16.46 4.35 0.62
N THR A 162 15.60 4.88 1.49
CA THR A 162 15.77 6.26 1.98
C THR A 162 16.77 6.36 3.13
N GLY A 163 17.00 5.27 3.87
CA GLY A 163 17.94 5.21 4.99
C GLY A 163 19.17 4.36 4.68
N GLU A 164 19.07 3.07 5.02
CA GLU A 164 20.19 2.14 5.16
C GLU A 164 21.10 2.03 3.93
N PHE A 165 20.51 2.09 2.72
CA PHE A 165 21.25 1.80 1.48
C PHE A 165 21.23 2.92 0.43
N GLY A 166 20.28 3.88 0.43
CA GLY A 166 20.15 4.86 -0.66
C GLY A 166 20.49 6.31 -0.30
N GLY A 167 21.33 6.51 0.71
CA GLY A 167 22.07 7.77 0.87
C GLY A 167 21.19 8.99 1.18
N MET A 168 20.12 8.80 1.95
CA MET A 168 19.22 9.86 2.43
C MET A 168 18.36 10.52 1.34
N GLN A 169 18.18 9.88 0.18
CA GLN A 169 17.28 10.37 -0.88
C GLN A 169 15.86 9.83 -0.70
N ILE A 170 14.85 10.64 -1.02
CA ILE A 170 13.42 10.28 -0.91
C ILE A 170 12.74 10.29 -2.29
N GLY A 171 11.58 9.64 -2.38
CA GLY A 171 10.83 9.51 -3.63
C GLY A 171 11.49 8.53 -4.59
N THR A 172 11.10 8.60 -5.86
CA THR A 172 11.63 7.80 -6.96
C THR A 172 13.15 7.95 -7.10
N LYS A 173 13.71 9.12 -6.75
CA LYS A 173 15.18 9.33 -6.78
C LYS A 173 15.95 8.33 -5.93
N GLY A 174 15.41 7.90 -4.79
CA GLY A 174 16.04 6.86 -3.98
C GLY A 174 16.18 5.54 -4.73
N PHE A 175 15.24 5.24 -5.63
CA PHE A 175 15.19 3.99 -6.41
C PHE A 175 16.03 4.05 -7.71
N MET A 176 16.52 5.23 -8.11
CA MET A 176 17.32 5.42 -9.33
C MET A 176 18.81 5.25 -9.04
N LYS A 177 19.32 4.03 -9.14
CA LYS A 177 20.77 3.73 -9.11
C LYS A 177 21.19 3.04 -10.40
#